data_AF-X1A3P5-F1
#
_entry.id   AF-X1A3P5-F1
#
_cell.length_a   1.000
_cell.length_b   1.000
_cell.length_c   1.000
_cell.angle_alpha   90.00
_cell.angle_beta   90.00
_cell.angle_gamma   90.00
#
_symmetry.space_group_name_H-M   'P 1'
#
loop_
_entity.id
_entity.type
_entity.pdbx_description
1 polymer ?
#
loop_
_entity_poly.entity_id
_entity_poly.type
_entity_poly.pdbx_seq_one_letter_code
_entity_poly.pdbx_strand_id
1 'polypeptide(L)' 'MYKKILIATDGSKHIDRAISIIIGFYKKWDSQIVIFHSIKHWLEKVSPPSHGWTVPYASNAYFNA' A
#
# COMPACT_ATOMS: atom_id res chain seq x y z
N MET A 1 -0.26 6.86 22.98
CA MET A 1 0.06 7.96 22.05
C MET A 1 0.56 7.34 20.75
N TYR A 2 -0.07 7.64 19.61
CA TYR A 2 0.37 7.11 18.33
C TYR A 2 1.48 7.99 17.75
N LYS A 3 2.62 7.40 17.41
CA LYS A 3 3.73 8.11 16.73
C LYS A 3 3.62 8.05 15.21
N LYS A 4 2.99 6.99 14.68
CA LYS A 4 2.78 6.76 13.25
C LYS A 4 1.41 6.12 13.03
N ILE A 5 0.68 6.59 12.03
CA ILE A 5 -0.67 6.15 11.67
C ILE A 5 -0.67 5.78 10.18
N LEU A 6 -1.09 4.56 9.86
CA LEU A 6 -1.25 4.08 8.48
C LEU A 6 -2.73 4.19 8.08
N ILE A 7 -2.99 4.86 6.95
CA ILE A 7 -4.32 4.97 6.34
C ILE A 7 -4.31 4.18 5.04
N ALA A 8 -5.02 3.05 5.02
CA ALA A 8 -5.32 2.35 3.79
C ALA A 8 -6.59 2.96 3.16
N THR A 9 -6.51 3.35 1.89
CA THR A 9 -7.66 3.84 1.12
C THR A 9 -7.96 2.91 -0.03
N ASP A 10 -9.23 2.80 -0.39
CA ASP A 10 -9.75 2.12 -1.58
C ASP A 10 -10.27 3.11 -2.64
N GLY A 11 -10.09 4.42 -2.41
CA GLY A 11 -10.60 5.49 -3.28
C GLY A 11 -12.08 5.81 -3.10
N SER A 12 -12.76 5.16 -2.15
CA SER A 12 -14.17 5.45 -1.85
C SER A 12 -14.34 6.76 -1.08
N LYS A 13 -15.53 7.36 -1.18
CA LYS A 13 -15.92 8.55 -0.40
C LYS A 13 -15.97 8.30 1.11
N HIS A 14 -15.91 7.05 1.55
CA HIS A 14 -15.87 6.71 2.97
C HIS A 14 -14.54 7.06 3.64
N ILE A 15 -13.48 7.29 2.86
CA ILE A 15 -12.16 7.68 3.37
C ILE A 15 -12.18 9.03 4.09
N ASP A 16 -13.03 9.96 3.66
CA ASP A 16 -13.10 11.32 4.22
C ASP A 16 -13.43 11.30 5.71
N ARG A 17 -14.30 10.37 6.12
CA ARG A 17 -14.64 10.16 7.53
C ARG A 17 -13.44 9.67 8.33
N ALA A 18 -12.70 8.68 7.81
CA ALA A 18 -11.51 8.16 8.47
C ALA A 18 -10.42 9.24 8.61
N ILE A 19 -10.20 10.04 7.57
CA ILE A 19 -9.25 11.16 7.56
C ILE A 19 -9.63 12.21 8.62
N SER A 20 -10.92 12.58 8.73
CA SER A 20 -11.37 13.58 9.71
C SER A 20 -11.01 13.23 11.16
N ILE A 21 -11.10 11.94 11.52
CA ILE A 21 -10.75 11.44 12.86
C ILE A 21 -9.23 11.47 13.07
N ILE A 22 -8.48 11.02 12.06
CA ILE A 22 -7.02 10.88 12.15
C ILE A 22 -6.31 12.23 12.20
N ILE A 23 -6.86 13.26 11.54
CA ILE A 23 -6.38 14.64 11.67
C ILE A 23 -6.40 15.11 13.12
N GLY A 24 -7.41 14.70 13.91
CA GLY A 24 -7.47 15.00 15.34
C GLY A 24 -6.30 14.39 16.12
N PHE A 25 -5.92 13.16 15.77
CA PHE A 25 -4.77 12.49 16.40
C PHE A 25 -3.43 13.08 15.96
N TYR A 26 -3.28 13.42 14.67
CA TYR A 26 -2.12 14.15 14.16
C TYR A 26 -1.88 15.45 14.93
N LYS A 27 -2.92 16.28 15.07
CA LYS A 27 -2.81 17.57 15.78
C LYS A 27 -2.52 17.40 17.28
N LYS A 28 -3.07 16.36 17.90
CA LYS A 28 -2.94 16.14 19.35
C LYS A 28 -1.59 15.53 19.74
N TRP A 29 -1.02 14.69 18.90
CA TRP A 29 0.11 13.83 19.26
C TRP A 29 1.32 13.96 18.33
N ASP A 30 1.29 14.91 17.40
CA ASP A 30 2.35 15.10 16.40
C ASP A 30 2.69 13.78 15.67
N SER A 31 1.64 13.01 15.35
CA SER A 31 1.77 11.69 14.74
C SER A 31 2.19 11.81 13.27
N GLN A 32 3.08 10.95 12.79
CA GLN A 32 3.32 10.81 11.35
C GLN A 32 2.15 10.07 10.67
N ILE A 33 1.61 10.60 9.57
CA ILE A 33 0.59 9.91 8.77
C ILE A 33 1.23 9.32 7.51
N VAL A 34 0.93 8.05 7.21
CA VAL A 34 1.30 7.36 5.98
C VAL A 34 0.02 6.92 5.28
N ILE A 35 -0.14 7.25 4.00
CA ILE A 35 -1.31 6.88 3.20
C ILE A 35 -0.90 5.82 2.17
N PHE A 36 -1.71 4.77 2.05
CA PHE A 36 -1.47 3.64 1.15
C PHE A 36 -2.76 3.31 0.39
N HIS A 37 -2.66 3.07 -0.92
CA HIS A 37 -3.74 2.54 -1.73
C HIS A 37 -3.29 1.22 -2.36
N SER A 38 -4.00 0.14 -2.07
CA SER A 38 -3.71 -1.16 -2.69
C SER A 38 -4.40 -1.24 -4.03
N ILE A 39 -3.62 -1.31 -5.11
CA ILE A 39 -4.14 -1.55 -6.45
C ILE A 39 -4.14 -3.05 -6.68
N LYS A 40 -5.33 -3.61 -6.98
CA LYS A 40 -5.43 -4.99 -7.46
C LYS A 40 -4.86 -5.04 -8.88
N HIS A 41 -3.58 -5.37 -8.99
CA HIS A 41 -3.00 -5.73 -10.27
C HIS A 41 -3.64 -7.04 -10.75
N TRP A 42 -4.12 -7.05 -11.99
CA TRP A 42 -4.34 -8.30 -12.73
C TRP A 42 -2.97 -8.83 -13.10
N LEU A 43 -2.25 -9.35 -12.10
CA LEU A 43 -1.17 -10.29 -12.38
C LEU A 43 -1.86 -11.45 -13.08
N GLU A 44 -1.63 -11.59 -14.39
CA GLU A 44 -1.93 -12.85 -15.06
C GLU A 44 -1.38 -13.94 -14.15
N LYS A 45 -2.24 -14.90 -13.81
CA LYS A 45 -1.85 -16.01 -12.96
C LYS A 45 -0.86 -16.82 -13.78
N VAL A 46 0.42 -16.42 -13.73
CA VAL A 46 1.51 -17.12 -14.39
C VAL A 46 1.58 -18.44 -13.67
N SER A 47 0.93 -19.44 -14.24
CA SER A 47 1.08 -20.81 -13.78
C SER A 47 2.57 -21.09 -13.95
N PRO A 48 3.28 -21.53 -12.91
CA PRO A 48 4.67 -21.90 -13.08
C PRO A 48 4.71 -22.92 -14.24
N PRO A 49 5.56 -22.70 -15.26
CA PRO A 49 5.70 -23.68 -16.32
C PRO A 49 5.98 -25.05 -15.69
N SER A 50 5.33 -26.10 -16.18
CA SER A 50 5.43 -27.47 -15.65
C SER A 50 6.86 -28.05 -15.66
N HIS A 51 7.81 -27.31 -16.24
CA HIS A 51 9.22 -27.63 -16.32
C HIS A 51 9.99 -26.45 -15.73
N GLY A 52 10.68 -26.69 -14.61
CA GLY A 52 11.20 -25.68 -13.70
C GLY A 52 11.94 -24.53 -14.37
N TRP A 53 11.58 -23.31 -13.99
CA TRP A 53 12.37 -22.11 -14.25
C TRP A 53 12.87 -21.55 -12.92
N THR A 54 14.20 -21.48 -12.81
CA THR A 54 14.90 -20.52 -11.95
C THR A 54 14.37 -19.12 -12.29
N VAL A 55 13.61 -18.54 -11.35
CA VAL A 55 12.85 -17.30 -11.54
C VAL A 55 13.81 -16.09 -11.68
N PRO A 56 13.82 -15.35 -12.81
CA PRO A 56 14.57 -14.10 -12.94
C PRO A 56 13.74 -12.87 -12.55
N TYR A 57 12.62 -13.03 -11.83
CA TYR A 57 11.79 -11.91 -11.34
C TYR A 57 12.42 -11.09 -10.21
N ALA A 58 13.63 -11.44 -9.78
CA ALA A 58 14.49 -10.56 -8.98
C ALA A 58 15.47 -9.75 -9.84
N SER A 59 15.22 -9.60 -11.15
CA SER A 59 16.03 -8.70 -11.99
C SER A 59 15.52 -7.26 -11.86
N ASN A 60 16.49 -6.37 -11.63
CA ASN A 60 16.42 -4.95 -11.24
C ASN A 60 15.57 -3.99 -12.11
N ALA A 61 14.69 -4.49 -12.99
CA ALA A 61 13.89 -3.68 -13.91
C ALA A 61 12.73 -2.92 -13.23
N TYR A 62 12.24 -3.39 -12.06
CA TYR A 62 11.09 -2.78 -11.37
C TYR A 62 11.44 -1.73 -10.30
N PHE A 63 12.73 -1.51 -10.01
CA PHE A 63 13.17 -0.64 -8.90
C PHE A 63 13.95 0.61 -9.33
N ASN A 64 14.16 0.84 -10.64
CA ASN A 64 14.85 2.03 -11.16
C ASN A 64 14.00 2.79 -12.19
N ALA A 65 12.98 3.51 -11.72
CA ALA A 65 12.33 4.59 -12.46
C ALA A 65 12.00 5.73 -11.49
#